data_AF-A0A7J3IFF8-F1
#
_entry.id   AF-A0A7J3IFF8-F1
#
_cell.length_a   1.000
_cell.length_b   1.000
_cell.length_c   1.000
_cell.angle_alpha   90.00
_cell.angle_beta   90.00
_cell.angle_gamma   90.00
#
_symmetry.space_group_name_H-M   'P 1'
#
loop_
_entity.id
_entity.type
_entity.pdbx_description
1 polymer ?
#
loop_
_entity_poly.entity_id
_entity_poly.type
_entity_poly.pdbx_seq_one_letter_code
_entity_poly.pdbx_strand_id
1 'polypeptide(L)' 'LSAMSLVERCKIMQANIRPGENYDDVLLRVAKEENCIVATNDRELRRKLRENNITTIFLREKARLQIDGYI' A
#
# COMPACT_ATOMS: atom_id res chain seq x y z
N LEU A 1 15.16 -12.26 -9.43
CA LEU A 1 15.16 -10.89 -8.88
C LEU A 1 14.79 -10.97 -7.42
N SER A 2 15.56 -10.32 -6.54
CA SER A 2 15.22 -10.25 -5.10
C SER A 2 14.30 -9.07 -4.83
N ALA A 3 13.60 -9.08 -3.70
CA ALA A 3 12.82 -7.93 -3.26
C ALA A 3 13.68 -6.66 -3.13
N MET A 4 14.90 -6.80 -2.61
CA MET A 4 15.82 -5.66 -2.42
C MET A 4 16.24 -5.02 -3.74
N SER A 5 16.58 -5.82 -4.77
CA SER A 5 16.96 -5.30 -6.09
C SER A 5 15.84 -4.53 -6.80
N LEU A 6 14.58 -4.76 -6.42
CA LEU A 6 13.44 -4.03 -6.98
C LEU A 6 13.29 -2.64 -6.33
N VAL A 7 13.58 -2.53 -5.03
CA VAL A 7 13.51 -1.27 -4.28
C VAL A 7 14.49 -0.24 -4.82
N GLU A 8 15.65 -0.65 -5.32
CA GLU A 8 16.66 0.23 -5.96
C GLU A 8 16.11 0.98 -7.18
N ARG A 9 15.02 0.49 -7.80
CA ARG A 9 14.36 1.12 -8.95
C ARG A 9 13.18 2.02 -8.55
N CYS A 10 12.90 2.13 -7.25
CA CYS A 10 11.79 2.90 -6.72
C CYS A 10 12.28 4.25 -6.15
N LYS A 11 11.39 5.25 -6.14
CA LYS A 11 11.62 6.45 -5.34
C LYS A 11 11.33 6.13 -3.87
N ILE A 12 12.24 6.52 -2.99
CA ILE A 12 12.06 6.34 -1.54
C ILE A 12 11.30 7.54 -1.00
N MET A 13 10.15 7.28 -0.38
CA MET A 13 9.40 8.27 0.40
C MET A 13 9.71 8.03 1.88
N GLN A 14 10.22 9.06 2.55
CA GLN A 14 10.50 8.99 3.98
C GLN A 14 9.19 9.14 4.75
N ALA A 15 8.88 8.19 5.62
CA ALA A 15 7.73 8.24 6.51
C ALA A 15 8.14 7.79 7.91
N ASN A 16 7.83 8.62 8.90
CA ASN A 16 8.09 8.29 10.30
C ASN A 16 6.88 7.58 10.91
N ILE A 17 7.15 6.59 11.77
CA ILE A 17 6.16 6.00 12.68
C ILE A 17 5.80 7.04 13.75
N ARG A 18 4.52 7.31 13.94
CA ARG A 18 4.03 8.12 15.08
C ARG A 18 3.82 7.22 16.32
N PRO A 19 3.85 7.77 17.54
CA PRO A 19 3.61 6.97 18.75
C PRO A 19 2.29 6.19 18.67
N GLY A 20 2.36 4.87 18.88
CA GLY A 20 1.21 3.97 18.82
C GLY A 20 0.86 3.44 17.43
N GLU A 21 1.52 3.88 16.36
CA GLU A 21 1.35 3.33 15.01
C GLU A 21 2.17 2.04 14.81
N ASN A 22 1.58 1.07 14.13
CA ASN A 22 2.32 0.01 13.45
C ASN A 22 2.55 0.38 11.96
N TYR A 23 3.22 -0.50 11.21
CA TYR A 23 3.51 -0.24 9.79
C TYR A 23 2.26 -0.14 8.89
N ASP A 24 1.20 -0.91 9.17
CA ASP A 24 -0.07 -0.78 8.43
C ASP A 24 -0.70 0.60 8.67
N ASP A 25 -0.65 1.07 9.92
CA ASP A 25 -1.19 2.39 10.29
C ASP A 25 -0.43 3.51 9.57
N VAL A 26 0.90 3.40 9.47
CA VAL A 26 1.71 4.32 8.68
C VAL A 26 1.30 4.30 7.20
N LEU A 27 1.12 3.11 6.61
CA LEU A 27 0.70 2.98 5.21
C LEU A 27 -0.67 3.61 4.95
N LEU A 28 -1.65 3.37 5.83
CA LEU A 28 -2.99 3.96 5.74
C LEU A 28 -2.93 5.49 5.83
N ARG A 29 -2.21 6.00 6.82
CA ARG A 29 -2.07 7.44 7.02
C ARG A 29 -1.38 8.11 5.83
N VAL A 30 -0.21 7.61 5.44
CA VAL A 30 0.57 8.20 4.35
C VAL A 30 -0.20 8.13 3.04
N ALA A 31 -0.87 7.02 2.75
CA ALA A 31 -1.69 6.91 1.55
C ALA A 31 -2.83 7.93 1.51
N LYS A 32 -3.43 8.24 2.66
CA LYS A 32 -4.48 9.25 2.78
C LYS A 32 -3.94 10.69 2.70
N GLU A 33 -2.85 10.99 3.42
CA GLU A 33 -2.20 12.30 3.45
C GLU A 33 -1.67 12.70 2.06
N GLU A 34 -1.06 11.74 1.35
CA GLU A 34 -0.44 11.95 0.03
C GLU A 34 -1.36 11.58 -1.15
N ASN A 35 -2.62 11.20 -0.88
CA ASN A 35 -3.60 10.73 -1.87
C ASN A 35 -3.03 9.64 -2.82
N CYS A 36 -2.31 8.68 -2.25
CA CYS A 36 -1.61 7.64 -2.98
C CYS A 36 -2.43 6.34 -3.10
N ILE A 37 -2.21 5.63 -4.19
CA ILE A 37 -2.70 4.26 -4.39
C ILE A 37 -1.73 3.29 -3.72
N VAL A 38 -2.23 2.28 -3.00
CA VAL A 38 -1.39 1.28 -2.31
C VAL A 38 -1.34 -0.02 -3.09
N ALA A 39 -0.15 -0.57 -3.32
CA ALA A 39 0.02 -1.89 -3.92
C ALA A 39 0.34 -2.95 -2.85
N THR A 40 -0.59 -3.87 -2.56
CA THR A 40 -0.36 -4.92 -1.56
C THR A 40 -1.19 -6.19 -1.78
N ASN A 41 -0.55 -7.35 -1.60
CA ASN A 41 -1.24 -8.64 -1.60
C ASN A 41 -1.69 -9.10 -0.20
N ASP A 42 -1.41 -8.33 0.85
CA ASP A 42 -1.90 -8.63 2.18
C ASP A 42 -3.42 -8.43 2.27
N ARG A 43 -4.14 -9.49 2.63
CA ARG A 43 -5.62 -9.47 2.63
C ARG A 43 -6.20 -8.53 3.69
N GLU A 44 -5.62 -8.49 4.88
CA GLU A 44 -6.14 -7.66 5.97
C GLU A 44 -5.85 -6.19 5.72
N LEU A 45 -4.66 -5.85 5.23
CA LEU A 45 -4.34 -4.49 4.85
C LEU A 45 -5.23 -3.99 3.71
N ARG A 46 -5.50 -4.81 2.68
CA ARG A 46 -6.46 -4.44 1.62
C ARG A 46 -7.85 -4.16 2.18
N ARG A 47 -8.34 -4.95 3.14
CA ARG A 47 -9.63 -4.73 3.79
C ARG A 47 -9.65 -3.37 4.50
N LYS A 48 -8.61 -3.06 5.29
CA LYS A 48 -8.47 -1.78 5.99
C LYS A 48 -8.40 -0.58 5.02
N LEU A 49 -7.62 -0.69 3.94
CA LEU A 49 -7.50 0.35 2.91
C LEU A 49 -8.87 0.64 2.26
N ARG A 50 -9.61 -0.42 1.93
CA ARG A 50 -10.97 -0.35 1.40
C ARG A 50 -11.94 0.34 2.35
N GLU A 51 -11.91 -0.01 3.64
CA GLU A 51 -12.75 0.63 4.67
C GLU A 51 -12.44 2.14 4.84
N ASN A 52 -11.24 2.56 4.43
CA ASN A 52 -10.81 3.95 4.44
C ASN A 52 -10.91 4.66 3.08
N ASN A 53 -11.56 4.04 2.08
CA ASN A 53 -11.70 4.54 0.70
C ASN A 53 -10.36 4.81 0.00
N ILE A 54 -9.32 4.03 0.32
CA ILE A 54 -8.00 4.15 -0.31
C ILE A 54 -7.90 3.15 -1.45
N THR A 55 -7.72 3.66 -2.67
CA THR A 55 -7.57 2.83 -3.87
C THR A 55 -6.38 1.89 -3.72
N THR A 56 -6.58 0.61 -4.06
CA THR A 56 -5.59 -0.44 -3.84
C THR A 56 -5.37 -1.27 -5.11
N ILE A 57 -4.10 -1.60 -5.39
CA ILE A 57 -3.69 -2.50 -6.48
C ILE A 57 -3.15 -3.80 -5.88
N PHE A 58 -3.48 -4.95 -6.47
CA PHE A 58 -2.96 -6.23 -6.01
C PHE A 58 -2.87 -7.25 -7.14
N LEU A 59 -2.04 -8.28 -6.94
CA LEU A 59 -1.91 -9.39 -7.86
C LEU A 59 -3.03 -10.42 -7.62
N ARG A 60 -3.76 -10.74 -8.68
CA ARG A 60 -4.72 -11.82 -8.78
C ARG A 60 -4.20 -12.88 -9.75
N GLU A 61 -4.50 -14.14 -9.47
CA GLU A 61 -4.10 -15.28 -10.32
C GLU A 61 -2.60 -15.30 -10.66
N LYS A 62 -1.77 -14.83 -9.73
CA LYS A 62 -0.29 -14.76 -9.80
C LYS A 62 0.31 -13.87 -10.90
N ALA A 63 -0.49 -13.32 -11.82
CA ALA A 63 0.03 -12.57 -12.96
C ALA A 63 -0.81 -11.35 -13.37
N ARG A 64 -2.02 -11.16 -12.83
CA ARG A 64 -2.91 -10.07 -13.21
C ARG A 64 -2.94 -9.01 -12.12
N LEU A 65 -2.79 -7.74 -12.48
CA LEU A 65 -3.04 -6.64 -11.54
C LEU A 65 -4.54 -6.33 -11.54
N GLN A 66 -5.13 -6.28 -10.34
CA GLN A 66 -6.49 -5.83 -10.10
C GLN A 66 -6.45 -4.52 -9.31
N ILE A 67 -7.39 -3.63 -9.62
CA ILE A 67 -7.59 -2.37 -8.91
C ILE A 67 -8.93 -2.45 -8.18
N ASP A 68 -8.91 -2.19 -6.88
CA ASP A 68 -10.10 -1.87 -6.09
C ASP A 68 -10.08 -0.36 -5.84
N GLY A 69 -10.85 0.39 -6.64
CA GLY A 69 -10.90 1.86 -6.61
C GLY A 69 -12.22 2.43 -6.13
N TYR A 70 -12.20 3.72 -5.79
CA TYR A 70 -13.35 4.50 -5.29
C TYR A 70 -13.40 5.82 -6.09
N ILE A 71 -14.60 6.23 -6.51
CA ILE A 71 -14.87 7.48 -7.27
C ILE A 71 -15.41 8.53 -6.32
#